data_AF-A0A645I392-F1
#
_entry.id   AF-A0A645I392-F1
#
_cell.length_a   1.000
_cell.length_b   1.000
_cell.length_c   1.000
_cell.angle_alpha   90.00
_cell.angle_beta   90.00
_cell.angle_gamma   90.00
#
_symmetry.space_group_name_H-M   'P 1'
#
loop_
_entity.id
_entity.type
_entity.pdbx_description
1 polymer ?
#
loop_
_entity_poly.entity_id
_entity_poly.type
_entity_poly.pdbx_seq_one_letter_code
_entity_poly.pdbx_strand_id
1 'polypeptide(L)' 'MLDARFAEASARQPELHLRADRQVRYEAVADVMAAAQRNGIVKIAFVTQPKGETD' A
#
# COMPACT_ATOMS: atom_id res chain seq x y z
N MET A 1 8.64 -1.75 -11.42
CA MET A 1 9.34 -1.03 -10.31
C MET A 1 8.76 -1.35 -8.95
N LEU A 2 7.45 -1.55 -8.79
CA LEU A 2 6.84 -1.79 -7.49
C LEU A 2 7.26 -3.14 -6.89
N ASP A 3 7.31 -4.20 -7.69
CA ASP A 3 7.75 -5.52 -7.22
C ASP A 3 9.18 -5.48 -6.67
N ALA A 4 10.11 -4.80 -7.34
CA ALA A 4 11.48 -4.64 -6.86
C ALA A 4 11.55 -3.91 -5.51
N ARG A 5 10.75 -2.85 -5.34
CA ARG A 5 10.67 -2.12 -4.07
C ARG A 5 10.12 -2.99 -2.94
N PHE A 6 9.11 -3.81 -3.23
CA PHE A 6 8.54 -4.70 -2.22
C PHE A 6 9.45 -5.87 -1.89
N ALA A 7 10.17 -6.42 -2.87
CA ALA A 7 11.17 -7.46 -2.65
C ALA A 7 12.31 -6.99 -1.73
N GLU A 8 12.78 -5.75 -1.90
CA GLU A 8 13.79 -5.16 -1.01
C GLU A 8 13.24 -4.89 0.39
N ALA A 9 11.98 -4.45 0.48
CA ALA A 9 11.38 -4.08 1.74
C ALA A 9 11.04 -5.31 2.61
N SER A 10 10.59 -6.42 2.01
CA SER A 10 10.07 -7.59 2.74
C SER A 10 11.07 -8.28 3.66
N ALA A 11 12.37 -8.17 3.39
CA ALA A 11 13.44 -8.67 4.27
C ALA A 11 13.39 -8.07 5.69
N ARG A 12 12.73 -6.91 5.86
CA ARG A 12 12.57 -6.21 7.15
C ARG A 12 11.18 -6.33 7.75
N GLN A 13 10.29 -7.14 7.15
CA GLN A 13 8.88 -7.30 7.54
C GLN A 13 8.13 -5.98 7.81
N PRO A 14 8.16 -5.01 6.88
CA PRO A 14 7.60 -3.68 7.09
C PRO A 14 6.07 -3.72 7.07
N GLU A 15 5.47 -2.71 7.70
CA GLU A 15 4.06 -2.42 7.56
C GLU A 15 3.84 -1.45 6.38
N LEU A 16 3.02 -1.85 5.40
CA LEU A 16 2.69 -1.03 4.25
C LEU A 16 1.54 -0.08 4.60
N HIS A 17 1.83 1.22 4.65
CA HIS A 17 0.80 2.24 4.81
C HIS A 17 0.28 2.67 3.44
N LEU A 18 -0.92 2.23 3.08
CA LEU A 18 -1.54 2.53 1.80
C LEU A 18 -2.47 3.74 1.94
N ARG A 19 -2.08 4.85 1.31
CA ARG A 19 -2.91 6.06 1.16
C ARG A 19 -3.57 6.01 -0.22
N ALA A 20 -4.89 5.87 -0.24
CA ALA A 20 -5.67 5.97 -1.45
C ALA A 20 -6.63 7.16 -1.32
N ASP A 21 -6.57 8.08 -2.28
CA ASP A 21 -7.60 9.12 -2.41
C ASP A 21 -8.96 8.44 -2.68
N ARG A 22 -10.05 9.07 -2.23
CA ARG A 22 -11.42 8.59 -2.45
C ARG A 22 -11.75 8.37 -3.93
N GLN A 23 -11.09 9.07 -4.84
CA GLN A 23 -11.26 8.95 -6.29
C GLN A 23 -10.45 7.81 -6.92
N VAL A 24 -9.55 7.18 -6.18
CA VAL A 24 -8.75 6.06 -6.70
C VAL A 24 -9.67 4.89 -7.05
N ARG A 25 -9.51 4.36 -8.26
CA ARG A 25 -10.23 3.16 -8.69
C ARG A 25 -9.80 1.97 -7.85
N TYR A 26 -10.77 1.18 -7.41
CA TYR A 26 -10.54 -0.04 -6.62
C TYR A 26 -9.47 -0.96 -7.24
N GLU A 27 -9.48 -1.10 -8.57
CA GLU A 27 -8.50 -1.91 -9.31
C GLU A 27 -7.04 -1.51 -9.02
N ALA A 28 -6.75 -0.21 -8.97
CA ALA A 28 -5.39 0.26 -8.68
C ALA A 28 -4.97 -0.09 -7.24
N VAL A 29 -5.91 -0.10 -6.30
CA VAL A 29 -5.66 -0.55 -4.92
C VAL A 29 -5.41 -2.07 -4.89
N ALA A 30 -6.21 -2.83 -5.63
CA ALA A 30 -6.06 -4.28 -5.74
C ALA A 30 -4.71 -4.68 -6.33
N ASP A 31 -4.24 -3.99 -7.37
CA ASP A 31 -2.93 -4.24 -7.99
C ASP A 31 -1.77 -4.04 -7.01
N VAL A 32 -1.84 -2.97 -6.21
CA VAL A 32 -0.83 -2.68 -5.18
C VAL A 32 -0.84 -3.76 -4.09
N MET A 33 -2.03 -4.17 -3.63
CA MET A 33 -2.15 -5.26 -2.65
C MET A 33 -1.60 -6.58 -3.18
N ALA A 34 -1.93 -6.92 -4.43
CA ALA A 34 -1.44 -8.14 -5.08
C ALA A 34 0.09 -8.12 -5.22
N ALA A 35 0.67 -6.98 -5.59
CA ALA A 35 2.12 -6.80 -5.66
C ALA A 35 2.79 -6.92 -4.30
N ALA A 36 2.20 -6.35 -3.24
CA ALA A 36 2.71 -6.46 -1.87
C ALA A 36 2.72 -7.92 -1.39
N GLN A 37 1.61 -8.64 -1.58
CA GLN A 37 1.48 -10.04 -1.20
C GLN A 37 2.48 -10.95 -1.93
N ARG A 38 2.63 -10.80 -3.25
CA ARG A 38 3.60 -11.58 -4.05
C ARG A 38 5.03 -11.45 -3.56
N ASN A 39 5.36 -10.32 -2.92
CA ASN A 39 6.70 -10.02 -2.42
C ASN A 39 6.83 -10.24 -0.90
N GLY A 40 5.85 -10.85 -0.24
CA GLY A 40 5.92 -11.23 1.17
C GLY A 40 5.58 -10.10 2.16
N ILE A 41 5.00 -8.99 1.69
CA ILE A 41 4.46 -7.96 2.58
C ILE A 41 3.03 -8.36 2.96
N VAL A 42 2.87 -8.81 4.20
CA VAL A 42 1.60 -9.35 4.72
C VAL A 42 0.82 -8.37 5.59
N LYS A 43 1.46 -7.29 6.06
CA LYS A 43 0.84 -6.30 6.95
C LYS A 43 0.60 -4.98 6.20
N ILE A 44 -0.67 -4.68 5.96
CA ILE A 44 -1.09 -3.49 5.20
C ILE A 44 -2.08 -2.70 6.05
N ALA A 45 -1.78 -1.43 6.31
CA ALA A 45 -2.66 -0.48 6.98
C ALA A 45 -3.16 0.56 5.97
N PHE A 46 -4.48 0.75 5.91
CA PHE A 46 -5.09 1.80 5.10
C PHE A 46 -5.09 3.11 5.87
N VAL A 47 -4.49 4.13 5.27
CA VAL A 47 -4.47 5.47 5.84
C VAL A 47 -5.49 6.31 5.07
N THR A 48 -6.66 6.50 5.67
CA THR A 48 -7.66 7.48 5.22
C THR A 48 -7.38 8.82 5.89
N GLN A 49 -7.25 9.88 5.09
CA GLN A 49 -7.29 11.24 5.63
C GLN A 49 -8.73 11.56 6.06
N PRO A 50 -8.97 11.99 7.31
CA PRO A 50 -10.28 12.48 7.71
C PRO A 50 -10.64 13.73 6.89
N LYS A 51 -11.89 13.83 6.45
CA LYS A 51 -12.43 15.04 5.80
C LYS A 51 -12.39 16.19 6.82
N GLY A 52 -11.29 16.94 6.89
CA GLY A 52 -11.17 18.09 7.78
C GLY A 52 -9.75 18.51 8.14
N GLU A 53 -8.75 17.65 7.94
CA GLU A 53 -7.37 18.02 8.25
C GLU A 53 -6.75 18.69 7.01
N THR A 54 -6.65 20.01 7.07
CA THR A 54 -5.96 20.85 6.09
C THR A 54 -4.54 21.02 6.60
N ASP A 55 -3.56 20.44 5.90
CA ASP A 55 -2.13 20.78 6.06
C ASP A 55 -1.86 22.17 5.45
#